data_AF-A0A2U1AGC4-F1
#
_entry.id   AF-A0A2U1AGC4-F1
#
_cell.length_a   1.000
_cell.length_b   1.000
_cell.length_c   1.000
_cell.angle_alpha   90.00
_cell.angle_beta   90.00
_cell.angle_gamma   90.00
#
_symmetry.space_group_name_H-M   'P 1'
#
loop_
_entity.id
_entity.type
_entity.pdbx_description
1 polymer ?
#
loop_
_entity_poly.entity_id
_entity_poly.type
_entity_poly.pdbx_seq_one_letter_code
_entity_poly.pdbx_strand_id
1 'polypeptide(L)' 'MNTPLRYKGYVVAPSARQLPNGLFAANLTIGTQPGAQHSFDELDYFFEERHALAYACRWARMWIDQQRRCA' A
#
# COMPACT_ATOMS: atom_id res chain seq x y z
N MET A 1 0.73 10.08 12.52
CA MET A 1 2.08 9.49 12.36
C MET A 1 1.91 8.14 11.66
N ASN A 2 1.94 8.08 10.32
CA ASN A 2 1.90 6.81 9.60
C ASN A 2 3.32 6.27 9.49
N THR A 3 3.70 5.43 10.44
CA THR A 3 5.00 4.76 10.46
C THR A 3 5.09 3.83 9.23
N PRO A 4 6.09 3.98 8.36
CA PRO A 4 6.27 3.06 7.25
C PRO A 4 6.52 1.65 7.79
N LEU A 5 5.64 0.72 7.42
CA LEU A 5 5.68 -0.67 7.86
C LEU A 5 6.81 -1.38 7.14
N ARG A 6 7.72 -2.04 7.87
CA ARG A 6 8.74 -2.90 7.24
C ARG A 6 8.26 -4.34 7.27
N TYR A 7 8.17 -4.98 6.12
CA TYR A 7 7.74 -6.37 5.98
C TYR A 7 8.70 -7.15 5.08
N LYS A 8 9.37 -8.17 5.64
CA LYS A 8 10.30 -9.06 4.91
C LYS A 8 11.39 -8.33 4.09
N GLY A 9 11.88 -7.20 4.60
CA GLY A 9 12.88 -6.35 3.94
C GLY A 9 12.31 -5.29 2.99
N TYR A 10 11.01 -5.29 2.75
CA TYR A 10 10.30 -4.27 2.00
C TYR A 10 9.79 -3.18 2.95
N VAL A 11 9.85 -1.93 2.50
CA VAL A 11 9.23 -0.77 3.11
C VAL A 11 7.85 -0.60 2.48
N VAL A 12 6.80 -0.66 3.30
CA VAL A 12 5.40 -0.56 2.93
C VAL A 12 4.84 0.74 3.48
N ALA A 13 4.40 1.62 2.59
CA ALA A 13 3.79 2.89 2.90
C ALA A 13 2.36 2.90 2.32
N PRO A 14 1.35 2.49 3.11
CA PRO A 14 -0.06 2.66 2.74
C PRO A 14 -0.43 4.14 2.83
N SER A 15 -1.26 4.60 1.92
CA SER A 15 -1.81 5.95 1.94
C SER A 15 -3.26 5.94 1.47
N ALA A 16 -4.06 6.86 1.98
CA ALA A 16 -5.43 7.05 1.56
C ALA A 16 -5.54 8.45 0.98
N ARG A 17 -5.88 8.56 -0.30
CA ARG A 17 -6.07 9.85 -0.96
C ARG A 17 -7.56 10.17 -0.95
N GLN A 18 -7.93 11.25 -0.28
CA GLN A 18 -9.30 11.76 -0.34
C GLN A 18 -9.56 12.36 -1.74
N LEU A 19 -10.69 11.99 -2.33
CA LEU A 19 -11.15 12.42 -3.65
C LEU A 19 -12.24 13.49 -3.52
N PRO A 20 -12.45 14.31 -4.56
CA PRO A 20 -13.47 15.37 -4.56
C PRO A 20 -14.91 14.83 -4.41
N ASN A 21 -15.13 13.56 -4.75
CA ASN A 21 -16.42 12.88 -4.63
C ASN A 21 -16.73 12.40 -3.19
N GLY A 22 -15.82 12.61 -2.24
CA GLY A 22 -15.97 12.16 -0.85
C GLY A 22 -15.49 10.74 -0.58
N LEU A 23 -14.94 10.04 -1.59
CA LEU A 23 -14.30 8.74 -1.41
C LEU A 23 -12.82 8.87 -1.07
N PHE A 24 -12.24 7.80 -0.55
CA PHE A 24 -10.82 7.63 -0.29
C PHE A 24 -10.27 6.55 -1.22
N ALA A 25 -9.37 6.92 -2.10
CA ALA A 25 -8.58 5.98 -2.89
C ALA A 25 -7.51 5.33 -2.01
N ALA A 26 -7.47 4.00 -2.02
CA ALA A 26 -6.41 3.22 -1.40
C ALA A 26 -5.16 3.24 -2.29
N ASN A 27 -4.12 3.90 -1.79
CA ASN A 27 -2.83 4.02 -2.47
C ASN A 27 -1.77 3.29 -1.66
N LEU A 28 -0.75 2.79 -2.35
CA LEU A 28 0.24 1.95 -1.73
C LEU A 28 1.60 2.09 -2.40
N THR A 29 2.62 2.34 -1.60
CA THR A 29 4.00 2.33 -2.08
C THR A 29 4.77 1.24 -1.36
N ILE A 30 5.44 0.38 -2.13
CA ILE A 30 6.29 -0.71 -1.65
C ILE A 30 7.70 -0.49 -2.20
N GLY A 31 8.72 -0.40 -1.36
CA GLY A 31 10.11 -0.24 -1.79
C GLY A 31 11.05 -1.26 -1.17
N THR A 32 12.17 -1.55 -1.82
CA THR A 32 13.32 -2.26 -1.23
C THR A 32 14.54 -1.33 -1.18
N GLN A 33 15.40 -1.50 -0.18
CA GLN A 33 16.68 -0.78 -0.11
C GLN A 33 17.84 -1.79 -0.20
N PRO A 34 18.81 -1.63 -1.13
CA PRO A 34 18.82 -0.73 -2.29
C PRO A 34 18.14 -1.43 -3.48
N GLY A 35 16.97 -0.98 -3.90
CA GLY A 35 16.27 -1.70 -4.95
C GLY A 35 15.04 -0.99 -5.51
N ALA A 36 14.12 -1.80 -6.01
CA ALA A 36 12.94 -1.33 -6.73
C ALA A 36 11.89 -0.73 -5.79
N GLN A 37 11.27 0.34 -6.26
CA GLN A 37 10.08 0.93 -5.66
C GLN A 37 8.90 0.75 -6.62
N HIS A 38 7.82 0.21 -6.07
CA HIS A 38 6.56 -0.03 -6.75
C HIS A 38 5.48 0.80 -6.07
N SER A 39 4.93 1.75 -6.81
CA SER A 39 3.79 2.55 -6.38
C SER A 39 2.54 2.06 -7.09
N PHE A 40 1.47 1.90 -6.34
CA PHE A 40 0.15 1.53 -6.81
C PHE A 40 -0.82 2.62 -6.34
N ASP A 41 -1.37 3.35 -7.29
CA ASP A 41 -2.40 4.34 -7.04
C ASP A 41 -3.77 3.72 -7.31
N GLU A 42 -4.77 4.12 -6.52
CA GLU A 42 -6.19 3.79 -6.74
C GLU A 42 -6.47 2.28 -6.84
N LEU A 43 -5.89 1.51 -5.90
CA LEU A 43 -6.15 0.05 -5.80
C LEU A 43 -7.65 -0.25 -5.65
N ASP A 44 -8.34 0.56 -4.86
CA ASP A 44 -9.79 0.50 -4.64
C ASP A 44 -10.27 1.80 -3.99
N TYR A 45 -11.59 1.99 -3.94
CA TYR A 45 -12.23 3.20 -3.43
C TYR A 45 -13.10 2.87 -2.21
N PHE A 46 -12.87 3.58 -1.10
CA PHE A 46 -13.58 3.36 0.15
C PHE A 46 -14.25 4.65 0.63
N PHE A 47 -15.34 4.53 1.38
CA PHE A 47 -15.96 5.70 2.04
C PHE A 47 -15.17 6.19 3.25
N GLU A 48 -14.27 5.37 3.79
CA GLU A 48 -13.51 5.69 4.99
C GLU A 48 -12.01 5.48 4.79
N GLU A 49 -11.23 6.45 5.26
CA GLU A 49 -9.76 6.42 5.21
C GLU A 49 -9.18 5.16 5.86
N ARG A 50 -9.72 4.75 7.01
CA ARG A 50 -9.24 3.59 7.76
C ARG A 50 -9.38 2.29 6.98
N HIS A 51 -10.45 2.16 6.19
CA HIS A 51 -10.66 0.99 5.33
C HIS A 51 -9.68 0.99 4.16
N ALA A 52 -9.46 2.14 3.52
CA ALA A 52 -8.48 2.29 2.45
C ALA A 52 -7.07 1.91 2.92
N LEU A 53 -6.64 2.41 4.09
CA LEU A 53 -5.34 2.10 4.67
C LEU A 53 -5.20 0.62 5.06
N ALA A 54 -6.20 0.06 5.74
CA ALA A 54 -6.19 -1.34 6.15
C ALA A 54 -6.14 -2.29 4.93
N TYR A 55 -6.90 -1.95 3.88
CA TYR A 55 -6.90 -2.68 2.63
C TYR A 55 -5.54 -2.61 1.93
N ALA A 56 -4.98 -1.41 1.76
CA ALA A 56 -3.65 -1.21 1.17
C ALA A 56 -2.56 -2.00 1.92
N CYS A 57 -2.57 -1.97 3.26
CA CYS A 57 -1.67 -2.78 4.09
C CYS A 57 -1.77 -4.27 3.82
N ARG A 58 -3.00 -4.81 3.77
CA ARG A 58 -3.23 -6.24 3.54
C ARG A 58 -2.78 -6.63 2.13
N TRP A 59 -3.12 -5.83 1.13
CA TRP A 59 -2.73 -6.04 -0.26
C TRP A 59 -1.21 -6.04 -0.41
N ALA A 60 -0.51 -5.11 0.26
CA ALA A 60 0.95 -5.03 0.24
C ALA A 60 1.62 -6.34 0.66
N ARG A 61 1.13 -6.97 1.74
CA ARG A 61 1.67 -8.23 2.24
C ARG A 61 1.47 -9.35 1.22
N MET A 62 0.28 -9.43 0.61
CA MET A 62 -0.01 -10.40 -0.45
C MET A 62 0.90 -10.21 -1.67
N TRP A 63 1.08 -8.97 -2.11
CA TRP A 63 1.94 -8.65 -3.25
C TRP A 63 3.41 -9.02 -2.97
N ILE A 64 3.94 -8.65 -1.80
CA ILE A 64 5.30 -9.03 -1.39
C ILE A 64 5.46 -10.55 -1.35
N ASP A 65 4.47 -11.25 -0.77
CA ASP A 65 4.50 -12.71 -0.68
C ASP A 65 4.47 -13.37 -2.07
N GLN A 66 3.75 -12.78 -3.04
CA GLN A 66 3.73 -13.24 -4.43
C GLN A 66 5.07 -12.95 -5.14
N GLN A 67 5.64 -11.75 -4.99
CA GLN A 67 6.91 -11.40 -5.60
C GLN A 67 8.04 -12.33 -5.15
N ARG A 68 8.09 -12.66 -3.86
CA ARG A 68 9.06 -13.60 -3.31
C ARG A 68 8.85 -15.05 -3.74
N ARG A 69 7.68 -15.38 -4.31
CA ARG A 69 7.40 -16.71 -4.88
C ARG A 69 7.86 -16.82 -6.33
N CYS A 70 7.96 -15.69 -7.02
CA CYS A 70 8.37 -15.61 -8.43
C CYS A 70 9.85 -15.20 -8.61
N ALA A 71 10.49 -14.68 -7.56
CA ALA A 71 11.92 -14.36 -7.49
C ALA A 71 12.72 -15.55 -6.95
#